data_AF-A0A933J2T3-F1
#
_entry.id   AF-A0A933J2T3-F1
#
_cell.length_a   1.000
_cell.length_b   1.000
_cell.length_c   1.000
_cell.angle_alpha   90.00
_cell.angle_beta   90.00
_cell.angle_gamma   90.00
#
_symmetry.space_group_name_H-M   'P 1'
#
loop_
_entity.id
_entity.type
_entity.pdbx_description
1 polymer ?
#
loop_
_entity_poly.entity_id
_entity_poly.type
_entity_poly.pdbx_seq_one_letter_code
_entity_poly.pdbx_strand_id
1 'polypeptide(L)'
;MNCLPLDWNADRLKDVAVINVSALSADTDPDYEFDYLEISNVNYYGIIDPAAIGRLRYEDAPSRARRRVEKNSSIISSVRPNLQAVAVHNHDIVCDLP
;
A
#
# COMPACT_ATOMS: atom_id res chain seq x y z
N MET A 1 -29.65 -1.60 16.56
CA MET A 1 -28.55 -1.49 17.53
C MET A 1 -27.47 -2.45 17.08
N ASN A 2 -26.27 -1.98 16.77
CA ASN A 2 -25.12 -2.86 16.56
C ASN A 2 -24.65 -3.32 17.94
N CYS A 3 -25.12 -4.48 18.39
CA CYS A 3 -24.56 -5.16 19.54
C CYS A 3 -23.31 -5.91 19.07
N LEU A 4 -22.14 -5.44 19.49
CA LEU A 4 -20.91 -6.21 19.40
C LEU A 4 -20.93 -7.32 20.46
N PRO A 5 -20.25 -8.45 20.22
CA PRO A 5 -20.00 -9.45 21.26
C PRO A 5 -19.38 -8.81 22.51
N LEU A 6 -19.61 -9.41 23.69
CA LEU A 6 -19.20 -8.83 24.98
C LEU A 6 -17.68 -8.64 25.13
N ASP A 7 -16.91 -9.42 24.37
CA ASP A 7 -15.45 -9.46 24.34
C ASP A 7 -14.84 -8.57 23.25
N TRP A 8 -15.66 -7.88 22.45
CA TRP A 8 -15.18 -7.04 21.35
C TRP A 8 -15.10 -5.57 21.76
N ASN A 9 -13.96 -4.95 21.44
CA ASN A 9 -13.77 -3.51 21.57
C ASN A 9 -13.88 -2.84 20.20
N ALA A 10 -14.49 -1.65 20.18
CA ALA A 10 -14.56 -0.80 19.00
C ALA A 10 -13.47 0.28 19.08
N ASP A 11 -12.36 0.06 18.39
CA ASP A 11 -11.25 1.01 18.34
C ASP A 11 -11.18 1.75 17.01
N ARG A 12 -10.45 2.88 16.99
CA ARG A 12 -10.14 3.58 15.75
C ARG A 12 -8.89 2.94 15.14
N LEU A 13 -8.88 2.78 13.81
CA LEU A 13 -7.75 2.16 13.10
C LEU A 13 -6.39 2.82 13.44
N LYS A 14 -6.36 4.15 13.58
CA LYS A 14 -5.15 4.90 13.94
C LYS A 14 -4.59 4.58 15.33
N ASP A 15 -5.40 4.01 16.22
CA ASP A 15 -5.02 3.67 17.58
C ASP A 15 -4.49 2.22 17.68
N VAL A 16 -4.73 1.38 16.66
CA VAL A 16 -4.39 -0.06 16.64
C VAL A 16 -3.48 -0.47 15.48
N ALA A 17 -3.15 0.45 14.57
CA ALA A 17 -2.29 0.20 13.42
C ALA A 17 -1.30 1.35 13.21
N VAL A 18 -0.11 1.01 12.69
CA VAL A 18 0.86 2.00 12.23
C VAL A 18 0.62 2.25 10.75
N ILE A 19 0.40 3.50 10.37
CA ILE A 19 -0.04 3.89 9.03
C ILE A 19 1.07 4.69 8.36
N ASN A 20 1.42 4.35 7.12
CA ASN A 20 2.37 5.10 6.28
C ASN A 20 3.73 5.36 6.94
N VAL A 21 4.29 4.34 7.60
CA VAL A 21 5.46 4.44 8.48
C VAL A 21 6.75 4.80 7.74
N SER A 22 6.87 4.36 6.49
CA SER A 22 8.14 4.39 5.75
C SER A 22 7.96 4.95 4.34
N ALA A 23 8.96 5.73 3.92
CA ALA A 23 9.07 6.24 2.56
C ALA A 23 10.55 6.35 2.15
N LEU A 24 10.80 6.24 0.86
CA LEU A 24 12.10 6.53 0.25
C LEU A 24 12.42 8.02 0.41
N SER A 25 13.63 8.30 0.88
CA SER A 25 14.14 9.65 1.09
C SER A 25 14.50 10.35 -0.22
N ALA A 26 14.61 11.68 -0.19
CA ALA A 26 15.12 12.43 -1.34
C ALA A 26 16.54 12.00 -1.76
N ASP A 27 17.35 11.53 -0.80
CA ASP A 27 18.73 11.07 -1.01
C ASP A 27 18.83 9.60 -1.46
N THR A 28 17.70 8.95 -1.80
CA THR A 28 17.72 7.59 -2.35
C THR A 28 18.46 7.57 -3.67
N ASP A 29 19.31 6.55 -3.84
CA ASP A 29 20.10 6.32 -5.05
C ASP A 29 19.19 6.37 -6.31
N PRO A 30 19.49 7.24 -7.30
CA PRO A 30 18.74 7.34 -8.55
C PRO A 30 18.53 6.00 -9.27
N ASP A 31 19.54 5.13 -9.22
CA ASP A 31 19.55 3.82 -9.87
C ASP A 31 18.88 2.71 -9.01
N TYR A 32 18.40 3.04 -7.81
CA TYR A 32 17.72 2.07 -6.94
C TYR A 32 16.43 1.57 -7.60
N GLU A 33 16.37 0.27 -7.87
CA GLU A 33 15.20 -0.41 -8.43
C GLU A 33 14.31 -0.98 -7.33
N PHE A 34 13.00 -0.81 -7.50
CA PHE A 34 11.99 -1.41 -6.62
C PHE A 34 10.78 -1.89 -7.41
N ASP A 35 10.05 -2.83 -6.80
CA ASP A 35 8.74 -3.23 -7.28
C ASP A 35 7.75 -2.09 -7.06
N TYR A 36 7.08 -1.69 -8.14
CA TYR A 36 6.15 -0.58 -8.13
C TYR A 36 4.70 -1.06 -8.16
N LEU A 37 3.92 -0.64 -7.17
CA LEU A 37 2.49 -0.91 -7.10
C LEU A 37 1.67 0.36 -7.35
N GLU A 38 0.88 0.33 -8.42
CA GLU A 38 -0.16 1.30 -8.70
C GLU A 38 -1.55 0.71 -8.53
N ILE A 39 -2.55 1.59 -8.40
CA ILE A 39 -3.95 1.18 -8.21
C ILE A 39 -4.47 0.28 -9.34
N SER A 40 -3.97 0.45 -10.58
CA SER A 40 -4.32 -0.39 -11.73
C SER A 40 -3.85 -1.83 -11.61
N ASN A 41 -2.87 -2.12 -10.74
CA ASN A 41 -2.40 -3.49 -10.50
C ASN A 41 -3.29 -4.27 -9.53
N VAL A 42 -4.22 -3.58 -8.85
CA VAL A 42 -5.11 -4.18 -7.86
C VAL A 42 -6.50 -4.34 -8.46
N ASN A 43 -7.00 -5.57 -8.52
CA ASN A 43 -8.36 -5.81 -8.99
C ASN A 43 -9.41 -5.53 -7.89
N TYR A 44 -10.68 -5.60 -8.25
CA TYR A 44 -11.81 -5.37 -7.34
C TYR A 44 -11.81 -6.28 -6.09
N TYR A 45 -11.21 -7.46 -6.17
CA TYR A 45 -11.11 -8.40 -5.05
C TYR A 45 -9.88 -8.18 -4.17
N GLY A 46 -9.08 -7.14 -4.46
CA GLY A 46 -7.86 -6.88 -3.71
C GLY A 46 -6.68 -7.76 -4.09
N ILE A 47 -6.81 -8.52 -5.17
CA ILE A 47 -5.74 -9.39 -5.67
C ILE A 47 -4.82 -8.51 -6.53
N ILE A 48 -3.56 -8.47 -6.14
CA ILE A 48 -2.48 -7.92 -6.97
C ILE A 48 -2.11 -8.99 -7.99
N ASP A 49 -2.11 -8.65 -9.27
CA ASP A 49 -1.51 -9.50 -10.29
C ASP A 49 0.03 -9.36 -10.23
N PRO A 50 0.79 -10.40 -9.83
CA PRO A 50 2.24 -10.32 -9.75
C PRO A 50 2.89 -10.05 -11.11
N ALA A 51 2.25 -10.46 -12.21
CA ALA A 51 2.75 -10.19 -13.56
C ALA A 51 2.54 -8.73 -13.98
N ALA A 52 1.68 -7.99 -13.28
CA ALA A 52 1.44 -6.57 -13.51
C ALA A 52 2.37 -5.67 -12.68
N ILE A 53 3.09 -6.21 -11.70
CA ILE A 53 4.08 -5.46 -10.90
C ILE A 53 5.33 -5.24 -11.76
N GLY A 54 5.57 -3.99 -12.15
CA GLY A 54 6.79 -3.57 -12.84
C GLY A 54 7.89 -3.19 -11.87
N ARG A 55 9.16 -3.34 -12.30
CA ARG A 55 10.29 -2.72 -11.61
C ARG A 55 10.54 -1.33 -12.15
N LEU A 56 10.79 -0.37 -11.25
CA LEU A 56 11.01 1.02 -11.57
C LEU A 56 12.25 1.54 -10.83
N ARG A 57 13.02 2.40 -11.49
CA ARG A 57 14.12 3.13 -10.86
C ARG A 57 13.61 4.33 -10.10
N TYR A 58 14.32 4.74 -9.07
CA TYR A 58 13.96 5.91 -8.27
C TYR A 58 13.90 7.20 -9.10
N GLU A 59 14.81 7.36 -10.07
CA GLU A 59 14.84 8.52 -10.98
C GLU A 59 13.64 8.59 -11.94
N ASP A 60 13.18 7.43 -12.43
CA ASP A 60 12.07 7.32 -13.38
C ASP A 60 10.72 7.32 -12.66
N ALA A 61 10.73 7.06 -11.35
CA ALA A 61 9.53 6.91 -10.56
C ALA A 61 8.79 8.23 -10.35
N PRO A 62 7.45 8.26 -10.47
CA PRO A 62 6.65 9.41 -10.11
C PRO A 62 7.01 9.91 -8.71
N SER A 63 6.97 11.23 -8.48
CA SER A 63 7.34 11.81 -7.17
C SER A 63 6.53 11.28 -5.98
N ARG A 64 5.35 10.70 -6.24
CA ARG A 64 4.47 10.07 -5.24
C ARG A 64 4.79 8.59 -4.97
N ALA A 65 5.50 7.92 -5.88
CA ALA A 65 5.96 6.54 -5.72
C ALA A 65 7.16 6.49 -4.77
N ARG A 66 6.90 6.79 -3.50
CA ARG A 66 7.92 6.89 -2.45
C ARG A 66 7.55 6.07 -1.22
N ARG A 67 6.29 5.67 -1.05
CA ARG A 67 5.85 4.98 0.17
C ARG A 67 6.29 3.51 0.14
N ARG A 68 7.09 3.11 1.12
CA ARG A 68 7.55 1.72 1.25
C ARG A 68 6.55 0.95 2.09
N VAL A 69 6.15 -0.20 1.57
CA VAL A 69 5.23 -1.14 2.21
C VAL A 69 6.02 -2.39 2.53
N GLU A 70 6.09 -2.73 3.81
CA GLU A 70 6.75 -3.93 4.27
C GLU A 70 5.87 -5.16 4.03
N LYS A 71 6.50 -6.31 3.87
CA LYS A 71 5.82 -7.60 3.84
C LYS A 71 4.77 -7.74 4.94
N ASN A 72 3.62 -8.33 4.60
CA ASN A 72 2.45 -8.54 5.46
C ASN A 72 1.69 -7.26 5.86
N SER A 73 1.97 -6.12 5.22
CA SER A 73 1.18 -4.92 5.38
C SER A 73 -0.06 -4.94 4.48
N SER A 74 -1.11 -4.24 4.91
CA SER A 74 -2.31 -3.99 4.11
C SER A 74 -2.24 -2.61 3.46
N ILE A 75 -2.58 -2.54 2.17
CA ILE A 75 -2.62 -1.32 1.37
C ILE A 75 -4.09 -1.00 1.10
N ILE A 76 -4.51 0.23 1.37
CA ILE A 76 -5.90 0.69 1.15
C ILE A 76 -5.85 1.98 0.33
N SER A 77 -6.51 1.98 -0.84
CA SER A 77 -6.62 3.20 -1.66
C SER A 77 -7.72 4.14 -1.16
N SER A 78 -7.40 5.43 -1.07
CA SER A 78 -8.35 6.51 -0.77
C SER A 78 -9.01 7.13 -2.02
N VAL A 79 -8.51 6.82 -3.22
CA VAL A 79 -8.82 7.62 -4.44
C VAL A 79 -10.22 7.38 -4.98
N ARG A 80 -10.75 6.15 -4.90
CA ARG A 80 -12.15 5.83 -5.24
C ARG A 80 -12.55 4.57 -4.48
N PRO A 81 -13.11 4.67 -3.26
CA PRO A 81 -13.34 3.52 -2.39
C PRO A 81 -14.29 2.46 -3.00
N ASN A 82 -15.12 2.85 -3.97
CA ASN A 82 -16.03 1.97 -4.70
C ASN A 82 -15.30 0.89 -5.54
N LEU A 83 -14.00 1.06 -5.81
CA LEU A 83 -13.19 0.07 -6.52
C LEU A 83 -12.60 -1.00 -5.60
N GLN A 84 -12.80 -0.90 -4.28
CA GLN A 84 -12.35 -1.88 -3.28
C GLN A 84 -10.86 -2.29 -3.43
N ALA A 85 -10.00 -1.34 -3.82
CA ALA A 85 -8.56 -1.58 -3.96
C ALA A 85 -7.91 -1.70 -2.56
N VAL A 86 -8.00 -2.91 -2.00
CA VAL A 86 -7.39 -3.33 -0.74
C VAL A 86 -6.50 -4.52 -1.04
N ALA A 87 -5.20 -4.40 -0.86
CA ALA A 87 -4.28 -5.49 -1.14
C ALA A 87 -3.47 -5.88 0.09
N VAL A 88 -3.19 -7.17 0.23
CA VAL A 88 -2.21 -7.70 1.19
C VAL A 88 -1.04 -8.24 0.38
N HIS A 89 0.17 -7.87 0.78
CA HIS A 89 1.36 -8.22 0.02
C HIS A 89 2.35 -9.06 0.81
N ASN A 90 3.01 -9.98 0.11
CA ASN A 90 3.90 -11.00 0.69
C ASN A 90 5.40 -10.69 0.56
N HIS A 91 5.77 -9.53 0.02
CA HIS A 91 7.14 -9.01 -0.01
C HIS A 91 7.17 -7.48 0.15
N ASP A 92 8.36 -6.88 0.14
CA ASP A 92 8.50 -5.43 0.19
C ASP A 92 8.15 -4.82 -1.17
N ILE A 93 7.43 -3.70 -1.16
CA ILE A 93 7.01 -2.99 -2.39
C ILE A 93 6.93 -1.48 -2.14
N VAL A 94 7.03 -0.68 -3.20
CA VAL A 94 6.83 0.77 -3.13
C VAL A 94 5.56 1.13 -3.89
N CYS A 95 4.66 1.88 -3.25
CA CYS A 95 3.38 2.24 -3.85
C CYS A 95 3.27 3.74 -4.14
N ASP A 96 2.53 4.07 -5.20
CA ASP A 96 1.98 5.41 -5.43
C ASP A 96 0.64 5.50 -4.67
N LEU A 97 0.65 6.23 -3.57
CA LEU A 97 -0.54 6.55 -2.82
C LEU A 97 -0.62 8.07 -2.62
N PRO A 98 -1.74 8.73 -2.97
CA PRO A 98 -1.96 10.13 -2.67
C PRO A 98 -2.07 10.42 -1.17
#